data_AF-A0A2N5KHP8-F1
#
_entry.id   AF-A0A2N5KHP8-F1
#
_cell.length_a   1.000
_cell.length_b   1.000
_cell.length_c   1.000
_cell.angle_alpha   90.00
_cell.angle_beta   90.00
_cell.angle_gamma   90.00
#
_symmetry.space_group_name_H-M   'P 1'
#
loop_
_entity.id
_entity.type
_entity.pdbx_description
1 polymer ?
#
loop_
_entity_poly.entity_id
_entity_poly.type
_entity_poly.pdbx_seq_one_letter_code
_entity_poly.pdbx_strand_id
1 'polypeptide(L)'
;MDYRYKLARELAPDDVTWQHEDWDDFAAAYRRQLEELGVEAIVARLRRIREEAGGAAPVLLCFEEAPQDCHRGLLLDWLRERGAEVRELRPGDLPQRPDAPQPSLFG
;
A
#
# COMPACT_ATOMS: atom_id res chain seq x y z
N MET A 1 -14.82 -11.85 6.09
CA MET A 1 -14.52 -11.34 4.73
C MET A 1 -13.04 -11.56 4.48
N ASP A 2 -12.68 -12.60 3.74
CA ASP A 2 -11.31 -12.80 3.26
C ASP A 2 -11.15 -12.06 1.94
N TYR A 3 -10.52 -10.90 1.98
CA TYR A 3 -10.11 -10.20 0.78
C TYR A 3 -8.96 -10.98 0.12
N ARG A 4 -8.96 -11.05 -1.22
CA ARG A 4 -7.85 -11.61 -2.00
C ARG A 4 -6.52 -10.87 -1.75
N TYR A 5 -6.62 -9.63 -1.29
CA TYR A 5 -5.52 -8.76 -0.92
C TYR A 5 -5.53 -8.55 0.61
N LYS A 6 -4.35 -8.39 1.20
CA LYS A 6 -4.23 -8.00 2.60
C LYS A 6 -4.31 -6.48 2.69
N LEU A 7 -5.21 -5.99 3.55
CA LEU A 7 -5.31 -4.56 3.83
C LEU A 7 -4.21 -4.14 4.81
N ALA A 8 -3.50 -3.07 4.47
CA ALA A 8 -2.57 -2.37 5.35
C ALA A 8 -3.07 -0.94 5.55
N ARG A 9 -4.17 -0.79 6.29
CA ARG A 9 -4.90 0.48 6.45
C ARG A 9 -4.05 1.55 7.13
N GLU A 10 -3.19 1.11 8.02
CA GLU A 10 -2.17 1.92 8.68
C GLU A 10 -1.20 2.59 7.70
N LEU A 11 -1.03 2.03 6.49
CA LEU A 11 -0.20 2.63 5.44
C LEU A 11 -1.00 3.55 4.51
N ALA A 12 -2.32 3.59 4.60
CA ALA A 12 -3.11 4.54 3.83
C ALA A 12 -3.06 5.92 4.50
N PRO A 13 -3.17 7.03 3.75
CA PRO A 13 -3.36 8.34 4.35
C PRO A 13 -4.57 8.34 5.28
N ASP A 14 -4.43 8.97 6.44
CA ASP A 14 -5.52 9.14 7.39
C ASP A 14 -6.52 10.22 6.96
N ASP A 15 -7.65 10.32 7.66
CA ASP A 15 -8.71 11.26 7.34
C ASP A 15 -8.24 12.73 7.39
N VAL A 16 -7.22 13.04 8.18
CA VAL A 16 -6.65 14.40 8.26
C VAL A 16 -5.82 14.68 7.01
N THR A 17 -5.00 13.73 6.59
CA THR A 17 -4.17 13.81 5.40
C THR A 17 -5.04 13.95 4.15
N TRP A 18 -6.16 13.22 4.06
CA TRP A 18 -7.11 13.32 2.95
C TRP A 18 -7.83 14.65 2.82
N GLN A 19 -7.80 15.52 3.83
CA GLN A 19 -8.44 16.84 3.76
C GLN A 19 -7.61 17.89 3.02
N HIS A 20 -6.35 17.60 2.70
CA HIS A 20 -5.50 18.53 1.95
C HIS A 20 -5.86 18.50 0.45
N GLU A 21 -6.32 19.64 -0.07
CA GLU A 21 -6.65 19.81 -1.49
C GLU A 21 -5.42 20.06 -2.36
N ASP A 22 -4.37 20.64 -1.77
CA ASP A 22 -3.08 20.86 -2.43
C ASP A 22 -2.18 19.63 -2.29
N TRP A 23 -1.51 19.27 -3.39
CA TRP A 23 -0.68 18.08 -3.46
C TRP A 23 0.57 18.15 -2.57
N ASP A 24 1.20 19.33 -2.47
CA ASP A 24 2.42 19.47 -1.68
C ASP A 24 2.09 19.39 -0.18
N ASP A 25 0.99 20.01 0.24
CA ASP A 25 0.48 19.90 1.61
C ASP A 25 0.07 18.45 1.95
N PHE A 26 -0.62 17.77 1.04
CA PHE A 26 -0.97 16.36 1.16
C PHE A 26 0.28 15.49 1.31
N ALA A 27 1.27 15.68 0.44
CA ALA A 27 2.51 14.90 0.44
C ALA A 27 3.31 15.12 1.72
N ALA A 28 3.39 16.35 2.21
CA ALA A 28 4.06 16.68 3.46
C ALA A 28 3.35 16.05 4.67
N ALA A 29 2.01 16.13 4.73
CA ALA A 29 1.21 15.51 5.80
C ALA A 29 1.37 13.99 5.80
N TYR A 30 1.27 13.36 4.63
CA TYR A 30 1.41 11.91 4.51
C TYR A 30 2.81 11.43 4.88
N ARG A 31 3.87 12.14 4.44
CA ARG A 31 5.25 11.82 4.85
C ARG A 31 5.41 11.89 6.37
N ARG A 32 4.82 12.88 7.03
CA ARG A 32 4.84 12.98 8.51
C ARG A 32 4.14 11.79 9.16
N GLN A 33 2.99 11.36 8.63
CA GLN A 33 2.31 10.15 9.11
C GLN A 33 3.22 8.90 9.01
N LEU A 34 3.95 8.75 7.90
CA LEU A 34 4.91 7.65 7.72
C LEU A 34 6.08 7.73 8.71
N GLU A 35 6.58 8.92 9.03
CA GLU A 35 7.57 9.11 10.09
C GLU A 35 7.05 8.70 11.46
N GLU A 36 5.82 9.09 11.79
CA GLU A 36 5.18 8.75 13.07
C GLU A 36 4.98 7.23 13.22
N LEU A 37 4.66 6.53 12.13
CA LEU A 37 4.61 5.06 12.11
C LEU A 37 5.99 4.44 12.24
N GLY A 38 6.98 5.01 11.56
CA GLY A 38 8.37 4.56 11.56
C GLY A 38 8.64 3.39 10.60
N VAL A 39 9.81 3.44 9.95
CA VAL A 39 10.19 2.48 8.90
C VAL A 39 10.21 1.03 9.38
N GLU A 40 10.69 0.78 10.60
CA GLU A 40 10.78 -0.56 11.16
C GLU A 40 9.40 -1.20 11.37
N ALA A 41 8.42 -0.42 11.82
CA ALA A 41 7.06 -0.91 12.01
C ALA A 41 6.40 -1.23 10.66
N ILE A 42 6.59 -0.37 9.67
CA ILE A 42 6.08 -0.57 8.30
C ILE A 42 6.71 -1.83 7.69
N VAL A 43 8.04 -1.98 7.75
CA VAL A 43 8.73 -3.16 7.22
C VAL A 43 8.30 -4.43 7.96
N ALA A 44 8.20 -4.41 9.29
CA ALA A 44 7.72 -5.54 10.06
C ALA A 44 6.29 -5.96 9.65
N ARG A 45 5.43 -4.98 9.40
CA ARG A 45 4.06 -5.23 8.93
C ARG A 45 4.02 -5.85 7.54
N LEU A 46 4.83 -5.36 6.61
CA LEU A 46 4.94 -5.91 5.26
C LEU A 46 5.53 -7.34 5.28
N ARG A 47 6.51 -7.61 6.15
CA ARG A 47 7.05 -8.96 6.38
C ARG A 47 5.97 -9.91 6.88
N ARG A 48 5.14 -9.47 7.83
CA ARG A 48 4.02 -10.26 8.32
C ARG A 48 3.00 -10.56 7.21
N ILE A 49 2.66 -9.58 6.37
CA ILE A 49 1.76 -9.79 5.22
C ILE A 49 2.35 -10.85 4.28
N ARG A 50 3.66 -10.79 4.02
CA ARG A 50 4.38 -11.79 3.23
C ARG A 50 4.28 -13.19 3.84
N GLU A 51 4.50 -13.32 5.15
CA GLU A 51 4.43 -14.60 5.86
C GLU A 51 3.02 -15.19 5.80
N GLU A 52 1.99 -14.36 6.05
CA GLU A 52 0.57 -14.75 5.93
C GLU A 52 0.19 -15.16 4.50
N ALA A 53 0.92 -14.67 3.49
CA ALA A 53 0.75 -15.03 2.08
C ALA A 53 1.65 -16.19 1.61
N GLY A 54 2.27 -16.94 2.53
CA GLY A 54 3.11 -18.09 2.19
C GLY A 54 4.49 -17.71 1.62
N GLY A 55 5.00 -16.52 1.93
CA GLY A 55 6.34 -16.08 1.54
C GLY A 55 6.41 -15.34 0.19
N ALA A 56 5.27 -15.10 -0.47
CA ALA A 56 5.21 -14.28 -1.67
C ALA A 56 5.51 -12.81 -1.35
N ALA A 57 6.34 -12.15 -2.18
CA ALA A 57 6.66 -10.74 -1.99
C ALA A 57 5.39 -9.87 -2.14
N PRO A 58 5.11 -8.96 -1.19
CA PRO A 58 3.93 -8.12 -1.26
C PRO A 58 4.06 -7.14 -2.43
N VAL A 59 2.92 -6.82 -3.02
CA VAL A 59 2.79 -5.84 -4.09
C VAL A 59 1.83 -4.77 -3.62
N LEU A 60 2.22 -3.50 -3.76
CA LEU A 60 1.36 -2.38 -3.41
C LEU A 60 0.33 -2.12 -4.50
N LEU A 61 -0.92 -1.92 -4.08
CA LEU A 61 -2.06 -1.64 -4.94
C LEU A 61 -2.75 -0.36 -4.47
N CYS A 62 -3.27 0.40 -5.42
CA CYS A 62 -4.00 1.65 -5.25
C CYS A 62 -5.00 1.77 -6.40
N PHE A 63 -6.05 2.59 -6.22
CA PHE A 63 -7.10 2.74 -7.23
C PHE A 63 -6.65 3.56 -8.44
N GLU A 64 -5.78 4.54 -8.22
CA GLU A 64 -5.25 5.43 -9.25
C GLU A 64 -4.32 4.67 -10.21
N GLU A 65 -4.40 5.02 -11.49
CA GLU A 65 -3.62 4.39 -12.57
C GLU A 65 -2.13 4.74 -12.47
N ALA A 66 -1.83 5.99 -12.13
CA ALA A 66 -0.48 6.54 -12.14
C ALA A 66 0.09 6.67 -10.71
N PRO A 67 1.22 6.00 -10.39
CA PRO A 67 1.85 6.10 -9.07
C PRO A 67 2.23 7.52 -8.65
N GLN A 68 2.62 8.38 -9.59
CA GLN A 68 2.98 9.77 -9.30
C GLN A 68 1.80 10.64 -8.84
N ASP A 69 0.57 10.17 -9.09
CA ASP A 69 -0.66 10.91 -8.79
C ASP A 69 -1.37 10.32 -7.55
N CYS A 70 -0.73 9.45 -6.78
CA CYS A 70 -1.35 8.85 -5.60
C CYS A 70 -0.40 8.56 -4.44
N HIS A 71 -0.97 8.28 -3.28
CA HIS A 71 -0.23 8.02 -2.05
C HIS A 71 0.70 6.81 -2.15
N ARG A 72 0.41 5.84 -3.03
CA ARG A 72 1.29 4.69 -3.28
C ARG A 72 2.68 5.12 -3.74
N GLY A 73 2.78 6.10 -4.65
CA GLY A 73 4.07 6.61 -5.12
C GLY A 73 4.87 7.25 -3.99
N LEU A 74 4.21 8.09 -3.19
CA LEU A 74 4.83 8.72 -2.02
C LEU A 74 5.37 7.70 -1.01
N LEU A 75 4.61 6.64 -0.73
CA LEU A 75 5.05 5.56 0.16
C LEU A 75 6.28 4.84 -0.39
N LEU A 76 6.32 4.56 -1.69
CA LEU A 76 7.46 3.90 -2.33
C LEU A 76 8.72 4.74 -2.27
N ASP A 77 8.61 6.02 -2.64
CA ASP A 77 9.72 6.94 -2.58
C ASP A 77 10.24 7.06 -1.14
N TRP A 78 9.33 7.20 -0.18
CA TRP A 78 9.67 7.27 1.25
C TRP A 78 10.38 6.00 1.76
N LEU A 79 9.91 4.81 1.38
CA LEU A 79 10.57 3.55 1.74
C LEU A 79 11.97 3.45 1.11
N ARG A 80 12.09 3.86 -0.15
CA ARG A 80 13.33 3.77 -0.92
C ARG A 80 14.41 4.70 -0.39
N GLU A 81 14.04 5.92 0.00
CA GLU A 81 14.90 6.86 0.73
C GLU A 81 15.49 6.24 2.02
N ARG A 82 14.78 5.28 2.63
CA ARG A 82 15.17 4.58 3.87
C ARG A 82 15.79 3.20 3.63
N GLY A 83 16.10 2.87 2.37
CA GLY A 83 16.74 1.60 1.99
C GLY A 83 15.81 0.39 2.07
N ALA A 84 14.50 0.59 2.21
CA ALA A 84 13.50 -0.46 2.09
C ALA A 84 12.92 -0.48 0.67
N GLU A 85 12.84 -1.65 0.05
CA GLU A 85 12.22 -1.80 -1.27
C GLU A 85 10.96 -2.67 -1.20
N VAL A 86 9.88 -2.12 -1.75
CA VAL A 86 8.63 -2.83 -2.04
C VAL A 86 8.34 -2.59 -3.51
N ARG A 87 7.84 -3.62 -4.20
CA ARG A 87 7.54 -3.51 -5.63
C ARG A 87 6.09 -3.11 -5.86
N GLU A 88 5.86 -2.37 -6.94
CA GLU A 88 4.52 -2.18 -7.52
C GLU A 88 4.13 -3.34 -8.42
N LEU A 89 2.82 -3.39 -8.71
CA LEU A 89 2.25 -4.30 -9.69
C LEU A 89 2.69 -3.86 -11.08
N ARG A 90 3.38 -4.73 -11.81
CA ARG A 90 3.79 -4.49 -13.19
C ARG A 90 2.89 -5.26 -14.15
N PRO A 91 2.73 -4.80 -15.40
CA PRO A 91 2.09 -5.60 -16.44
C PRO A 91 2.72 -7.00 -16.50
N GLY A 92 1.88 -8.04 -16.35
CA GLY A 92 2.34 -9.44 -16.29
C GLY A 92 2.42 -10.04 -14.89
N ASP A 93 2.37 -9.22 -13.83
CA ASP A 93 2.08 -9.69 -12.47
C ASP A 93 0.61 -10.10 -12.39
N LEU A 94 0.26 -11.26 -12.94
CA LEU A 94 -1.09 -11.78 -12.85
C LEU A 94 -1.28 -12.44 -11.48
N PRO A 95 -2.14 -11.91 -10.60
CA PRO A 95 -2.51 -12.65 -9.41
C PRO A 95 -3.22 -13.92 -9.88
N GLN A 96 -2.83 -15.07 -9.34
CA GLN A 96 -3.54 -16.32 -9.64
C GLN A 96 -5.01 -16.15 -9.24
N ARG A 97 -5.93 -16.37 -10.19
CA ARG A 97 -7.37 -16.31 -9.92
C ARG A 97 -7.64 -17.35 -8.82
N PRO A 98 -8.21 -16.96 -7.67
CA PRO A 98 -8.55 -17.94 -6.65
C PRO A 98 -9.57 -18.93 -7.21
N ASP A 99 -9.46 -20.19 -6.82
CA ASP A 99 -10.39 -21.25 -7.25
C ASP A 99 -11.83 -21.00 -6.76
N ALA A 100 -11.98 -20.22 -5.68
CA ALA A 100 -13.28 -19.84 -5.14
C ALA A 100 -13.80 -18.54 -5.79
N PRO A 101 -15.07 -18.50 -6.24
CA PRO A 101 -15.70 -17.27 -6.70
C PRO A 101 -15.79 -16.27 -5.54
N GLN A 102 -15.41 -15.02 -5.80
CA GLN A 102 -15.55 -13.97 -4.79
C GLN A 102 -17.03 -13.61 -4.63
N PRO A 103 -17.52 -13.40 -3.41
CA PRO A 103 -18.86 -12.87 -3.21
C PRO A 103 -18.96 -11.49 -3.85
N SER A 104 -20.04 -11.27 -4.61
CA SER A 104 -20.34 -9.97 -5.20
C SER A 104 -20.51 -8.95 -4.08
N LEU A 105 -19.89 -7.77 -4.24
CA LEU A 105 -20.16 -6.61 -3.39
C LEU A 105 -21.54 -5.98 -3.69
N PHE A 106 -22.16 -6.37 -4.80
CA PHE A 106 -23.45 -5.88 -5.28
C PHE A 106 -24.53 -6.97 -5.24
N GLY A 107 -24.43 -7.88 -4.26
CA GLY A 107 -25.46 -8.88 -4.00
C GLY A 107 -26.78 -8.23 -3.59
#